data_AF-A0A371H9F4-F1
#
_entry.id   AF-A0A371H9F4-F1
#
_cell.length_a   1.000
_cell.length_b   1.000
_cell.length_c   1.000
_cell.angle_alpha   90.00
_cell.angle_beta   90.00
_cell.angle_gamma   90.00
#
_symmetry.space_group_name_H-M   'P 1'
#
loop_
_entity.id
_entity.type
_entity.pdbx_description
1 polymer ?
#
loop_
_entity_poly.entity_id
_entity_poly.type
_entity_poly.pdbx_seq_one_letter_code
_entity_poly.pdbx_strand_id
1 'polypeptide(L)'
;MTITNSCPLIIFLCFMMPLFVFCDEGMHSAYLMLAGPSTQILLSFHQDRNGSVTVSVKADHAHSRKVWLHGSCTSKDISISQSKSSTSGIPQFIVQIVNTCVSECAPRDIHLHCGWFASARIVNPRLFKRLSFDDCLVNGGNPLASSQIIRFTYSNSFMYPLAFKSAKFC
;
A
#
# COMPACT_ATOMS: atom_id res chain seq x y z
N MET A 1 16.45 20.35 -60.38
CA MET A 1 15.24 19.64 -59.93
C MET A 1 15.56 18.97 -58.61
N THR A 2 15.13 19.59 -57.53
CA THR A 2 15.33 19.17 -56.14
C THR A 2 14.33 18.07 -55.81
N ILE A 3 14.83 16.86 -55.52
CA ILE A 3 14.03 15.76 -54.98
C ILE A 3 13.66 16.17 -53.54
N THR A 4 12.43 16.64 -53.34
CA THR A 4 11.89 17.00 -52.04
C THR A 4 11.82 15.75 -51.16
N ASN A 5 12.57 15.79 -50.07
CA ASN A 5 12.72 14.75 -49.05
C ASN A 5 11.47 14.73 -48.15
N SER A 6 10.34 14.26 -48.71
CA SER A 6 9.04 14.19 -48.02
C SER A 6 8.82 12.87 -47.28
N CYS A 7 9.74 11.90 -47.45
CA CYS A 7 9.59 10.54 -46.94
C CYS A 7 9.86 10.36 -45.42
N PRO A 8 10.82 11.05 -44.77
CA PRO A 8 11.13 10.77 -43.37
C PRO A 8 10.10 11.40 -42.41
N LEU A 9 9.39 12.46 -42.82
CA LEU A 9 8.33 13.06 -42.01
C LEU A 9 7.11 12.15 -41.87
N ILE A 10 6.77 11.40 -42.92
CA ILE A 10 5.62 10.48 -42.91
C ILE A 10 5.89 9.29 -41.97
N ILE A 11 7.13 8.78 -41.96
CA ILE A 11 7.55 7.71 -41.04
C ILE A 11 7.53 8.18 -39.58
N PHE A 12 7.94 9.42 -39.32
CA PHE A 12 7.96 9.98 -37.97
C PHE A 12 6.54 10.21 -37.41
N LEU A 13 5.59 10.61 -38.26
CA LEU A 13 4.19 10.80 -37.88
C LEU A 13 3.48 9.47 -37.56
N CYS A 14 3.89 8.37 -38.19
CA CYS A 14 3.34 7.03 -37.90
C CYS A 14 3.84 6.43 -36.56
N PHE A 15 5.02 6.84 -36.06
CA PHE A 15 5.58 6.34 -34.79
C PHE A 15 5.15 7.13 -33.54
N MET A 16 4.64 8.35 -33.72
CA MET A 16 4.22 9.23 -32.61
C MET A 16 2.70 9.25 -32.35
N MET A 17 1.92 8.40 -33.03
CA MET A 17 0.52 8.17 -32.68
C MET A 17 0.43 6.95 -31.76
N PRO A 18 0.08 7.11 -30.47
CA PRO A 18 -0.33 5.99 -29.66
C PRO A 18 -1.56 5.36 -30.33
N LEU A 19 -1.55 4.04 -30.49
CA LEU A 19 -2.74 3.25 -30.75
C LEU A 19 -3.74 3.47 -29.61
N PHE A 20 -4.52 4.56 -29.69
CA PHE A 20 -5.76 4.72 -28.95
C PHE A 20 -6.81 3.81 -29.59
N VAL A 21 -6.65 2.51 -29.38
CA VAL A 21 -7.76 1.57 -29.51
C VAL A 21 -8.59 1.73 -28.25
N PHE A 22 -9.58 2.61 -28.33
CA PHE A 22 -10.76 2.53 -27.49
C PHE A 22 -11.54 1.27 -27.88
N CYS A 23 -11.62 0.30 -26.98
CA CYS A 23 -12.75 -0.62 -26.92
C CYS A 23 -13.37 -0.44 -25.53
N ASP A 24 -14.28 0.51 -25.44
CA ASP A 24 -15.33 0.52 -24.43
C ASP A 24 -16.53 -0.16 -25.09
N GLU A 25 -16.93 -1.33 -24.58
CA GLU A 25 -18.22 -1.96 -24.86
C GLU A 25 -18.56 -2.78 -23.61
N GLY A 26 -19.54 -2.29 -22.86
CA GLY A 26 -20.02 -2.90 -21.64
C GLY A 26 -20.86 -4.15 -21.89
N MET A 27 -20.81 -5.09 -20.95
CA MET A 27 -21.85 -6.09 -20.76
C MET A 27 -22.44 -5.94 -19.36
N HIS A 28 -23.50 -5.13 -19.26
CA HIS A 28 -24.59 -5.40 -18.32
C HIS A 28 -25.51 -6.44 -18.97
N SER A 29 -25.82 -7.54 -18.28
CA SER A 29 -27.20 -7.99 -18.05
C SER A 29 -27.25 -9.45 -17.55
N ALA A 30 -27.85 -9.59 -16.38
CA ALA A 30 -28.77 -10.65 -15.97
C ALA A 30 -28.51 -12.11 -16.40
N TYR A 31 -28.06 -12.91 -15.43
CA TYR A 31 -28.60 -14.25 -15.26
C TYR A 31 -29.10 -14.41 -13.83
N LEU A 32 -30.43 -14.32 -13.71
CA LEU A 32 -31.24 -14.59 -12.54
C LEU A 32 -31.69 -16.05 -12.63
N MET A 33 -31.63 -16.79 -11.53
CA MET A 33 -32.51 -17.91 -11.10
C MET A 33 -31.71 -18.77 -10.08
N LEU A 34 -32.20 -19.30 -8.94
CA LEU A 34 -33.48 -19.29 -8.23
C LEU A 34 -33.26 -20.00 -6.86
N ALA A 35 -34.07 -19.66 -5.85
CA ALA A 35 -34.47 -20.42 -4.63
C ALA A 35 -33.35 -20.85 -3.64
N GLY A 36 -33.44 -20.75 -2.30
CA GLY A 36 -34.51 -20.86 -1.30
C GLY A 36 -33.85 -21.22 0.08
N PRO A 37 -34.57 -21.44 1.20
CA PRO A 37 -34.43 -20.61 2.42
C PRO A 37 -33.77 -21.26 3.66
N SER A 38 -33.55 -20.40 4.68
CA SER A 38 -33.64 -20.68 6.13
C SER A 38 -32.46 -21.36 6.86
N THR A 39 -31.83 -20.67 7.81
CA THR A 39 -32.03 -20.92 9.27
C THR A 39 -31.17 -19.99 10.14
N GLN A 40 -31.79 -19.44 11.18
CA GLN A 40 -31.18 -18.76 12.32
C GLN A 40 -30.51 -19.79 13.23
N ILE A 41 -29.27 -19.57 13.63
CA ILE A 41 -28.71 -20.17 14.85
C ILE A 41 -28.10 -19.04 15.68
N LEU A 42 -28.94 -18.57 16.60
CA LEU A 42 -28.58 -17.99 17.88
C LEU A 42 -27.86 -19.07 18.71
N LEU A 43 -26.93 -18.64 19.59
CA LEU A 43 -26.40 -19.27 20.82
C LEU A 43 -24.89 -18.96 20.88
N SER A 44 -24.28 -18.43 21.94
CA SER A 44 -24.73 -18.04 23.27
C SER A 44 -23.55 -17.33 23.94
N PHE A 45 -23.78 -16.18 24.58
CA PHE A 45 -22.84 -15.61 25.55
C PHE A 45 -22.77 -16.54 26.76
N HIS A 46 -21.60 -17.09 27.06
CA HIS A 46 -21.31 -17.68 28.37
C HIS A 46 -20.39 -16.73 29.12
N GLN A 47 -20.94 -16.17 30.18
CA GLN A 47 -20.23 -15.37 31.17
C GLN A 47 -19.86 -16.29 32.32
N ASP A 48 -18.56 -16.45 32.56
CA ASP A 48 -18.07 -16.98 33.83
C ASP A 48 -17.18 -15.97 34.54
N ARG A 49 -17.31 -16.02 35.86
CA ARG A 49 -17.10 -14.97 36.84
C ARG A 49 -16.00 -15.39 37.81
N ASN A 50 -15.29 -14.39 38.34
CA ASN A 50 -14.47 -14.37 39.56
C ASN A 50 -13.10 -15.08 39.53
N GLY A 51 -12.07 -14.35 39.97
CA GLY A 51 -10.79 -14.93 40.37
C GLY A 51 -9.72 -13.89 40.69
N SER A 52 -9.84 -13.23 41.84
CA SER A 52 -8.79 -12.41 42.45
C SER A 52 -7.55 -13.24 42.78
N VAL A 53 -6.39 -12.89 42.21
CA VAL A 53 -5.09 -13.15 42.83
C VAL A 53 -4.15 -11.97 42.54
N THR A 54 -3.98 -11.11 43.54
CA THR A 54 -2.91 -10.13 43.60
C THR A 54 -1.57 -10.85 43.74
N VAL A 55 -0.72 -10.78 42.70
CA VAL A 55 0.71 -11.11 42.82
C VAL A 55 1.50 -9.85 42.58
N SER A 56 1.99 -9.28 43.68
CA SER A 56 2.94 -8.17 43.67
C SER A 56 4.30 -8.70 43.22
N VAL A 57 4.67 -8.45 41.97
CA VAL A 57 6.04 -8.63 41.48
C VAL A 57 6.65 -7.26 41.28
N LYS A 58 7.64 -6.97 42.12
CA LYS A 58 8.52 -5.79 42.05
C LYS A 58 9.27 -5.83 40.71
N ALA A 59 9.01 -4.84 39.85
CA ALA A 59 9.71 -4.67 38.59
C ALA A 59 10.59 -3.42 38.64
N ASP A 60 11.90 -3.64 38.65
CA ASP A 60 12.92 -2.62 38.47
C ASP A 60 12.87 -2.03 37.04
N HIS A 61 12.92 -0.70 36.98
CA HIS A 61 13.34 0.15 35.84
C HIS A 61 13.06 -0.33 34.41
N ALA A 62 11.80 -0.63 34.09
CA ALA A 62 11.32 -0.58 32.71
C ALA A 62 10.80 0.83 32.43
N HIS A 63 11.44 1.55 31.50
CA HIS A 63 10.88 2.77 30.92
C HIS A 63 9.56 2.38 30.21
N SER A 64 8.47 2.47 30.97
CA SER A 64 7.11 2.19 30.55
C SER A 64 6.79 3.08 29.36
N ARG A 65 6.91 2.53 28.15
CA ARG A 65 6.24 3.10 26.97
C ARG A 65 4.75 2.97 27.25
N LYS A 66 4.20 3.99 27.90
CA LYS A 66 2.76 4.20 28.04
C LYS A 66 2.16 4.05 26.65
N VAL A 67 1.48 2.94 26.39
CA VAL A 67 0.61 2.81 25.22
C VAL A 67 -0.49 3.83 25.45
N TRP A 68 -0.39 4.96 24.75
CA TRP A 68 -1.46 5.93 24.67
C TRP A 68 -2.61 5.27 23.89
N LEU A 69 -3.55 4.71 24.62
CA LEU A 69 -4.79 4.11 24.10
C LEU A 69 -5.82 5.16 23.63
N HIS A 70 -5.44 6.44 23.51
CA HIS A 70 -6.34 7.51 23.05
C HIS A 70 -5.52 8.71 22.54
N GLY A 71 -4.79 8.52 21.44
CA GLY A 71 -4.18 9.61 20.67
C GLY A 71 -4.67 9.56 19.23
N SER A 72 -4.91 10.71 18.61
CA SER A 72 -5.13 10.78 17.16
C SER A 72 -3.90 10.25 16.43
N CYS A 73 -4.11 9.42 15.40
CA CYS A 73 -3.00 8.95 14.57
C CYS A 73 -2.31 10.12 13.88
N THR A 74 -0.99 10.06 13.79
CA THR A 74 -0.16 11.07 13.14
C THR A 74 0.77 10.43 12.11
N SER A 75 1.49 11.28 11.37
CA SER A 75 2.53 10.82 10.44
C SER A 75 3.61 9.96 11.10
N LYS A 76 3.85 10.12 12.41
CA LYS A 76 4.84 9.34 13.17
C LYS A 76 4.44 7.87 13.33
N ASP A 77 3.15 7.57 13.17
CA ASP A 77 2.61 6.23 13.32
C ASP A 77 2.64 5.42 12.01
N ILE A 78 3.12 6.03 10.91
CA ILE A 78 3.43 5.32 9.67
C ILE A 78 4.93 5.02 9.65
N SER A 79 5.28 3.77 9.96
CA SER A 79 6.66 3.31 9.93
C SER A 79 7.03 2.81 8.53
N ILE A 80 8.17 3.26 8.02
CA ILE A 80 8.72 2.84 6.73
C ILE A 80 10.11 2.29 6.99
N SER A 81 10.35 1.04 6.63
CA SER A 81 11.64 0.39 6.77
C SER A 81 12.07 -0.28 5.47
N GLN A 82 13.39 -0.34 5.27
CA GLN A 82 13.98 -0.98 4.11
C GLN A 82 15.14 -1.88 4.51
N SER A 83 15.28 -3.01 3.85
CA SER A 83 16.43 -3.90 4.00
C SER A 83 16.93 -4.37 2.64
N LYS A 84 18.23 -4.61 2.53
CA LYS A 84 18.84 -5.18 1.33
C LYS A 84 18.76 -6.71 1.40
N SER A 85 18.26 -7.34 0.35
CA SER A 85 18.29 -8.80 0.19
C SER A 85 19.57 -9.23 -0.52
N SER A 86 20.13 -10.37 -0.12
CA SER A 86 21.31 -10.96 -0.75
C SER A 86 20.92 -11.68 -2.04
N THR A 87 21.15 -11.03 -3.18
CA THR A 87 20.82 -11.59 -4.49
C THR A 87 22.01 -11.48 -5.45
N SER A 88 22.19 -12.48 -6.31
CA SER A 88 23.08 -12.36 -7.47
C SER A 88 22.42 -11.46 -8.52
N GLY A 89 23.21 -10.60 -9.18
CA GLY A 89 22.72 -9.65 -10.17
C GLY A 89 22.27 -8.31 -9.58
N ILE A 90 21.13 -7.78 -10.06
CA ILE A 90 20.60 -6.48 -9.63
C ILE A 90 20.20 -6.55 -8.15
N PRO A 91 20.69 -5.64 -7.29
CA PRO A 91 20.32 -5.61 -5.88
C PRO A 91 18.81 -5.54 -5.66
N GLN A 92 18.34 -6.23 -4.64
CA GLN A 92 16.94 -6.21 -4.21
C GLN A 92 16.80 -5.53 -2.86
N PHE A 93 15.75 -4.72 -2.73
CA PHE A 93 15.41 -4.01 -1.51
C PHE A 93 13.98 -4.36 -1.11
N ILE A 94 13.83 -4.81 0.13
CA ILE A 94 12.56 -5.17 0.73
C ILE A 94 12.07 -3.94 1.50
N VAL A 95 10.88 -3.45 1.16
CA VAL A 95 10.21 -2.35 1.83
C VAL A 95 9.10 -2.90 2.72
N GLN A 96 9.00 -2.38 3.93
CA GLN A 96 7.85 -2.59 4.80
C GLN A 96 7.27 -1.24 5.23
N ILE A 97 5.97 -1.08 5.05
CA ILE A 97 5.21 0.08 5.49
C ILE A 97 4.17 -0.43 6.48
N VAL A 98 4.19 0.11 7.70
CA VAL A 98 3.38 -0.37 8.82
C VAL A 98 2.61 0.79 9.44
N ASN A 99 1.32 0.62 9.64
CA ASN A 99 0.56 1.49 10.53
C ASN A 99 0.70 0.99 11.97
N THR A 100 1.45 1.71 12.80
CA THR A 100 1.61 1.40 14.23
C THR A 100 0.59 2.11 15.11
N CYS A 101 -0.29 2.94 14.53
CA CYS A 101 -1.35 3.60 15.28
C CYS A 101 -2.42 2.59 15.68
N VAL A 102 -2.77 2.58 16.97
CA VAL A 102 -3.89 1.81 17.49
C VAL A 102 -5.08 2.75 17.65
N SER A 103 -5.92 2.82 16.61
CA SER A 103 -7.13 3.64 16.55
C SER A 103 -8.22 2.91 15.77
N GLU A 104 -9.48 3.24 16.03
CA GLU A 104 -10.63 2.78 15.23
C GLU A 104 -10.62 3.37 13.81
N CYS A 105 -9.81 4.41 13.58
CA CYS A 105 -9.74 5.09 12.30
C CYS A 105 -8.40 4.85 11.60
N ALA A 106 -8.43 4.11 10.50
CA ALA A 106 -7.25 3.74 9.73
C ALA A 106 -6.85 4.88 8.76
N PRO A 107 -5.57 5.30 8.75
CA PRO A 107 -5.08 6.27 7.78
C PRO A 107 -5.23 5.72 6.36
N ARG A 108 -5.65 6.59 5.44
CA ARG A 108 -5.85 6.26 4.03
C ARG A 108 -5.14 7.28 3.14
N ASP A 109 -5.11 7.00 1.84
CA ASP A 109 -4.50 7.92 0.87
C ASP A 109 -3.06 8.27 1.29
N ILE A 110 -2.26 7.23 1.59
CA ILE A 110 -0.90 7.38 2.11
C ILE A 110 0.05 7.58 0.93
N HIS A 111 0.77 8.70 0.94
CA HIS A 111 1.79 9.06 -0.04
C HIS A 111 3.17 9.04 0.59
N LEU A 112 4.15 8.54 -0.18
CA LEU A 112 5.57 8.60 0.16
C LEU A 112 6.33 9.49 -0.82
N HIS A 113 7.34 10.19 -0.30
CA HIS A 113 8.45 10.71 -1.09
C HIS A 113 9.22 9.52 -1.66
N CYS A 114 9.48 9.55 -2.97
CA CYS A 114 10.08 8.45 -3.71
C CYS A 114 10.93 8.89 -4.90
N GLY A 115 11.09 10.20 -5.13
CA GLY A 115 11.82 10.80 -6.23
C GLY A 115 11.52 10.16 -7.60
N TRP A 116 12.58 9.69 -8.26
CA TRP A 116 12.53 8.96 -9.53
C TRP A 116 12.41 7.45 -9.32
N PHE A 117 11.53 6.99 -8.43
CA PHE A 117 11.37 5.56 -8.14
C PHE A 117 11.20 4.73 -9.42
N ALA A 118 12.07 3.73 -9.56
CA ALA A 118 12.05 2.78 -10.65
C ALA A 118 12.51 1.41 -10.13
N SER A 119 12.07 0.34 -10.80
CA SER A 119 12.44 -1.03 -10.46
C SER A 119 12.60 -1.84 -11.72
N ALA A 120 13.67 -2.64 -11.81
CA ALA A 120 13.91 -3.58 -12.90
C ALA A 120 12.87 -4.71 -12.92
N ARG A 121 12.26 -5.02 -11.77
CA ARG A 121 11.15 -5.98 -11.66
C ARG A 121 9.86 -5.23 -11.32
N ILE A 122 8.76 -5.64 -11.94
CA ILE A 122 7.45 -5.03 -11.73
C ILE A 122 7.07 -5.18 -10.25
N VAL A 123 6.85 -4.06 -9.57
CA VAL A 123 6.24 -4.00 -8.24
C VAL A 123 4.72 -3.98 -8.43
N ASN A 124 3.99 -4.72 -7.60
CA ASN A 124 2.53 -4.76 -7.68
C ASN A 124 1.95 -3.34 -7.51
N PRO A 125 1.30 -2.76 -8.55
CA PRO A 125 0.81 -1.39 -8.51
C PRO A 125 -0.34 -1.18 -7.51
N ARG A 126 -0.97 -2.25 -7.01
CA ARG A 126 -1.97 -2.16 -5.93
C ARG A 126 -1.33 -1.94 -4.56
N LEU A 127 -0.06 -2.33 -4.38
CA LEU A 127 0.68 -2.14 -3.13
C LEU A 127 1.46 -0.83 -3.13
N PHE A 128 2.10 -0.50 -4.26
CA PHE A 128 2.93 0.69 -4.38
C PHE A 128 2.98 1.17 -5.83
N LYS A 129 2.62 2.43 -6.07
CA LYS A 129 2.59 3.03 -7.42
C LYS A 129 3.11 4.46 -7.39
N ARG A 130 4.09 4.78 -8.23
CA ARG A 130 4.49 6.17 -8.48
C ARG A 130 3.42 6.86 -9.34
N LEU A 131 2.82 7.94 -8.84
CA LEU A 131 1.82 8.74 -9.54
C LEU A 131 2.47 9.87 -10.33
N SER A 132 3.47 10.52 -9.74
CA SER A 132 4.25 11.59 -10.36
C SER A 132 5.67 11.63 -9.77
N PHE A 133 6.50 12.59 -10.18
CA PHE A 133 7.81 12.78 -9.56
C PHE A 133 7.64 12.99 -8.05
N ASP A 134 8.38 12.19 -7.27
CA ASP A 134 8.38 12.26 -5.81
C ASP A 134 6.99 12.09 -5.15
N ASP A 135 6.10 11.36 -5.83
CA ASP A 135 4.78 11.03 -5.31
C ASP A 135 4.43 9.57 -5.57
N CYS A 136 4.47 8.76 -4.51
CA CYS A 136 4.12 7.35 -4.58
C CYS A 136 2.96 7.00 -3.65
N LEU A 137 1.92 6.40 -4.23
CA LEU A 137 0.73 5.92 -3.55
C LEU A 137 0.94 4.53 -2.96
N VAL A 138 0.56 4.37 -1.70
CA VAL A 138 0.60 3.10 -0.96
C VAL A 138 -0.78 2.46 -0.93
N ASN A 139 -0.84 1.14 -1.04
CA ASN A 139 -2.06 0.33 -0.90
C ASN A 139 -3.22 0.77 -1.83
N GLY A 140 -2.90 1.39 -2.98
CA GLY A 140 -3.90 1.95 -3.89
C GLY A 140 -4.77 3.05 -3.26
N GLY A 141 -4.29 3.70 -2.20
CA GLY A 141 -5.04 4.71 -1.43
C GLY A 141 -6.02 4.14 -0.40
N ASN A 142 -6.16 2.81 -0.33
CA ASN A 142 -7.05 2.17 0.65
C ASN A 142 -6.52 2.36 2.09
N PRO A 143 -7.41 2.35 3.09
CA PRO A 143 -7.02 2.43 4.49
C PRO A 143 -6.01 1.35 4.86
N LEU A 144 -5.01 1.72 5.65
CA LEU A 144 -4.03 0.80 6.23
C LEU A 144 -4.43 0.52 7.68
N ALA A 145 -5.03 -0.64 7.93
CA ALA A 145 -5.53 -1.02 9.24
C ALA A 145 -4.41 -1.03 10.30
N SER A 146 -4.79 -0.91 11.58
CA SER A 146 -3.83 -1.01 12.70
C SER A 146 -3.01 -2.30 12.57
N SER A 147 -1.70 -2.18 12.69
CA SER A 147 -0.74 -3.29 12.58
C SER A 147 -0.71 -3.99 11.20
N GLN A 148 -1.40 -3.46 10.18
CA GLN A 148 -1.31 -3.97 8.81
C GLN A 148 0.04 -3.59 8.19
N ILE A 149 0.62 -4.52 7.44
CA ILE A 149 1.93 -4.38 6.80
C ILE A 149 1.77 -4.46 5.28
N ILE A 150 2.19 -3.41 4.58
CA ILE A 150 2.45 -3.47 3.14
C ILE A 150 3.90 -3.86 2.95
N ARG A 151 4.14 -5.01 2.30
CA ARG A 151 5.48 -5.51 2.00
C ARG A 151 5.63 -5.73 0.51
N PHE A 152 6.69 -5.16 -0.07
CA PHE A 152 7.06 -5.42 -1.46
C PHE A 152 8.57 -5.37 -1.63
N THR A 153 9.06 -5.95 -2.72
CA THR A 153 10.48 -5.96 -3.08
C THR A 153 10.64 -5.22 -4.41
N TYR A 154 11.62 -4.33 -4.49
CA TYR A 154 12.04 -3.70 -5.74
C TYR A 154 13.48 -4.06 -6.07
N SER A 155 13.84 -3.95 -7.35
CA SER A 155 15.19 -4.24 -7.84
C SER A 155 15.78 -3.00 -8.50
N ASN A 156 16.86 -2.47 -7.96
CA ASN A 156 17.56 -1.31 -8.53
C ASN A 156 19.03 -1.33 -8.10
N SER A 157 19.88 -0.54 -8.75
CA SER A 157 21.30 -0.40 -8.43
C SER A 157 21.53 0.27 -7.07
N PHE A 158 20.57 1.04 -6.55
CA PHE A 158 20.65 1.73 -5.27
C PHE A 158 19.31 1.72 -4.52
N MET A 159 19.38 1.97 -3.21
CA MET A 159 18.20 2.07 -2.35
C MET A 159 17.61 3.48 -2.47
N TYR A 160 16.31 3.59 -2.72
CA TYR A 160 15.61 4.88 -2.71
C TYR A 160 15.38 5.38 -1.28
N PRO A 161 15.49 6.69 -1.00
CA PRO A 161 15.17 7.27 0.30
C PRO A 161 13.65 7.44 0.46
N LEU A 162 12.92 6.32 0.62
CA LEU A 162 11.48 6.36 0.84
C LEU A 162 11.16 7.00 2.19
N ALA A 163 10.33 8.04 2.18
CA ALA A 163 9.93 8.78 3.39
C ALA A 163 8.44 9.13 3.35
N PHE A 164 7.83 9.31 4.53
CA PHE A 164 6.44 9.76 4.62
C PHE A 164 6.27 11.14 3.98
N LYS A 165 5.25 11.30 3.14
CA LYS A 165 4.89 12.60 2.53
C LYS A 165 3.58 13.13 3.10
N SER A 166 2.50 12.35 2.98
CA SER A 166 1.18 12.73 3.49
C SER A 166 0.28 11.52 3.67
N ALA A 167 -0.79 11.69 4.45
CA ALA A 167 -1.89 10.76 4.55
C ALA A 167 -3.14 11.50 5.05
N LYS A 168 -4.31 10.95 4.77
CA LYS A 168 -5.57 11.38 5.38
C LYS A 168 -5.76 10.62 6.68
N PHE A 169 -5.51 11.31 7.78
CA PHE A 169 -5.85 10.88 9.12
C PHE A 169 -7.27 11.33 9.47
N CYS A 170 -7.76 10.76 10.55
CA CYS A 170 -8.96 11.17 11.24
C CYS A 170 -8.50 12.10 12.37
#